data_AF-A0A2I0ND44-F1
#
_entry.id   AF-A0A2I0ND44-F1
#
_cell.length_a   1.000
_cell.length_b   1.000
_cell.length_c   1.000
_cell.angle_alpha   90.00
_cell.angle_beta   90.00
_cell.angle_gamma   90.00
#
_symmetry.space_group_name_H-M   'P 1'
#
loop_
_entity.id
_entity.type
_entity.pdbx_description
1 polymer ?
#
loop_
_entity_poly.entity_id
_entity_poly.type
_entity_poly.pdbx_seq_one_letter_code
_entity_poly.pdbx_strand_id
1 'polypeptide(L)'
;MLCKDSEELIKEYSRGAISAQNFLLLIQHTKTCDGCRSQFEEAEVSIGKSAGKVRLPLLGRYRKLVRLLREQRKEGKFYTKRSFFVFLSTLMMGMLVYGFKQGYSFNNIFFFISLMMGLFSILVFFMTYITD
;
A
#
# COMPACT_ATOMS: atom_id res chain seq x y z
N MET A 1 38.17 10.66 4.67
CA MET A 1 37.68 10.54 6.06
C MET A 1 38.80 9.92 6.88
N LEU A 2 39.08 10.45 8.08
CA LEU A 2 40.08 9.86 8.96
C LEU A 2 39.45 8.69 9.73
N CYS A 3 40.25 7.69 10.13
CA CYS A 3 39.75 6.53 10.87
C CYS A 3 39.01 6.93 12.16
N LYS A 4 39.46 8.02 12.80
CA LYS A 4 38.84 8.59 14.00
C LYS A 4 37.40 9.08 13.74
N ASP A 5 37.14 9.67 12.58
CA ASP A 5 35.80 10.14 12.21
C ASP A 5 34.88 8.94 11.95
N SER A 6 35.38 7.86 11.33
CA SER A 6 34.61 6.61 11.17
C SER A 6 34.22 5.99 12.49
N GLU A 7 35.13 5.96 13.47
CA GLU A 7 34.83 5.41 14.79
C GLU A 7 33.69 6.16 15.47
N GLU A 8 33.64 7.47 15.32
CA GLU A 8 32.55 8.30 15.83
C GLU A 8 31.24 8.02 15.08
N LEU A 9 31.28 7.90 13.75
CA LEU A 9 30.13 7.52 12.95
C LEU A 9 29.62 6.10 13.26
N ILE A 10 30.50 5.14 13.58
CA ILE A 10 30.11 3.79 14.00
C ILE A 10 29.39 3.84 15.36
N LYS A 11 29.80 4.71 16.28
CA LYS A 11 29.10 4.96 17.55
C LYS A 11 27.73 5.62 17.33
N GLU A 12 27.62 6.57 16.41
CA GLU A 12 26.32 7.14 16.04
C GLU A 12 25.40 6.11 15.38
N TYR A 13 25.96 5.27 14.51
CA TYR A 13 25.25 4.17 13.85
C TYR A 13 24.69 3.17 14.86
N SER A 14 25.51 2.70 15.81
CA SER A 14 25.07 1.80 16.90
C SER A 14 24.00 2.39 17.81
N ARG A 15 23.91 3.73 17.92
CA ARG A 15 22.86 4.44 18.66
C ARG A 15 21.64 4.78 17.80
N GLY A 16 21.67 4.52 16.50
CA GLY A 16 20.60 4.87 15.55
C GLY A 16 20.45 6.37 15.28
N ALA A 17 21.48 7.17 15.57
CA ALA A 17 21.47 8.64 15.43
C ALA A 17 22.20 9.15 14.17
N ILE A 18 22.79 8.24 13.39
CA ILE A 18 23.56 8.59 12.19
C ILE A 18 22.64 9.15 11.08
N SER A 19 23.08 10.22 10.44
CA SER A 19 22.40 10.78 9.27
C SER A 19 22.65 9.93 8.01
N ALA A 20 21.73 9.99 7.03
CA ALA A 20 21.88 9.24 5.78
C ALA A 20 23.16 9.60 4.99
N GLN A 21 23.56 10.87 5.02
CA GLN A 21 24.79 11.33 4.35
C GLN A 21 26.04 10.77 5.03
N ASN A 22 26.10 10.81 6.37
CA ASN A 22 27.21 10.27 7.14
C ASN A 22 27.31 8.74 7.02
N PHE A 23 26.16 8.06 6.91
CA PHE A 23 26.12 6.62 6.68
C PHE A 23 26.74 6.23 5.33
N LEU A 24 26.45 6.98 4.26
CA LEU A 24 27.07 6.75 2.96
C LEU A 24 28.59 6.98 2.98
N LEU A 25 29.04 8.03 3.67
CA LEU A 25 30.47 8.31 3.85
C LEU A 25 31.18 7.20 4.64
N LEU A 26 30.53 6.66 5.67
CA LEU A 26 31.03 5.53 6.45
C LEU A 26 31.16 4.27 5.57
N ILE A 27 30.14 3.91 4.78
CA ILE A 27 30.19 2.76 3.86
C ILE A 27 31.30 2.94 2.81
N GLN A 28 31.48 4.15 2.31
CA GLN A 28 32.53 4.41 1.33
C GLN A 28 33.92 4.21 1.95
N HIS A 29 34.11 4.60 3.22
CA HIS A 29 35.37 4.44 3.92
C HIS A 29 35.67 2.98 4.29
N THR A 30 34.67 2.20 4.71
CA THR A 30 34.84 0.78 5.07
C THR A 30 35.24 -0.09 3.87
N LYS A 31 35.04 0.37 2.62
CA LYS A 31 35.60 -0.28 1.42
C LYS A 31 37.12 -0.15 1.29
N THR A 32 37.71 0.84 1.95
CA THR A 32 39.15 1.19 1.82
C THR A 32 39.94 0.94 3.09
N CYS A 33 39.28 0.75 4.24
CA CYS A 33 39.92 0.52 5.54
C CYS A 33 39.33 -0.72 6.21
N ASP A 34 40.10 -1.81 6.22
CA ASP A 34 39.67 -3.09 6.80
C ASP A 34 39.43 -2.99 8.32
N GLY A 35 40.21 -2.18 9.03
CA GLY A 35 40.01 -1.97 10.48
C GLY A 35 38.64 -1.34 10.81
N CYS A 36 38.24 -0.32 10.04
CA CYS A 36 36.92 0.31 10.21
C CYS A 36 35.80 -0.61 9.74
N ARG A 37 36.06 -1.47 8.74
CA ARG A 37 35.10 -2.47 8.26
C ARG A 37 34.76 -3.50 9.34
N SER A 38 35.77 -4.08 10.00
CA SER A 38 35.52 -5.04 11.08
C SER A 38 34.74 -4.42 12.24
N GLN A 39 35.08 -3.20 12.64
CA GLN A 39 34.33 -2.48 13.69
C GLN A 39 32.89 -2.19 13.29
N PHE A 40 32.65 -1.85 12.02
CA PHE A 40 31.30 -1.63 11.51
C PHE A 40 30.49 -2.93 11.48
N GLU A 41 31.07 -4.04 11.00
CA GLU A 41 30.43 -5.37 11.00
C GLU A 41 30.10 -5.85 12.43
N GLU A 42 30.98 -5.61 13.41
CA GLU A 42 30.70 -5.88 14.83
C GLU A 42 29.51 -5.05 15.35
N ALA A 43 29.44 -3.77 14.97
CA ALA A 43 28.31 -2.91 15.31
C ALA A 43 27.00 -3.43 14.67
N GLU A 44 27.02 -3.85 13.40
CA GLU A 44 25.86 -4.46 12.72
C GLU A 44 25.39 -5.74 13.42
N VAL A 45 26.30 -6.61 13.84
CA VAL A 45 25.97 -7.84 14.58
C VAL A 45 25.34 -7.50 15.93
N SER A 46 25.84 -6.48 16.63
CA SER A 46 25.30 -6.04 17.92
C SER A 46 23.86 -5.48 17.78
N ILE A 47 23.59 -4.72 16.72
CA ILE A 47 22.25 -4.21 16.40
C ILE A 47 21.34 -5.37 15.95
N GLY A 48 21.85 -6.30 15.13
CA GLY A 48 21.10 -7.49 14.67
C GLY A 48 20.66 -8.40 15.81
N LYS A 49 21.49 -8.57 16.85
CA LYS A 49 21.11 -9.27 18.09
C LYS A 49 20.08 -8.50 18.93
N SER A 50 20.05 -7.17 18.81
CA SER A 50 19.13 -6.27 19.52
C SER A 50 17.78 -6.11 18.79
N ALA A 51 17.76 -6.26 17.47
CA ALA A 51 16.56 -6.22 16.63
C ALA A 51 15.56 -7.34 16.96
N GLY A 52 16.02 -8.44 17.57
CA GLY A 52 15.14 -9.48 18.14
C GLY A 52 14.41 -9.08 19.43
N LYS A 53 14.80 -7.98 20.09
CA LYS A 53 14.25 -7.54 21.39
C LYS A 53 13.60 -6.15 21.38
N VAL A 54 13.66 -5.39 20.30
CA VAL A 54 12.81 -4.19 20.14
C VAL A 54 11.42 -4.65 19.74
N ARG A 55 10.64 -5.11 20.73
CA ARG A 55 9.17 -5.16 20.62
C ARG A 55 8.69 -3.72 20.46
N LEU A 56 8.67 -3.23 19.22
CA LEU A 56 7.87 -2.07 18.86
C LEU A 56 6.45 -2.34 19.40
N PRO A 57 5.90 -1.53 20.33
CA PRO A 57 4.55 -1.71 20.86
C PRO A 57 3.47 -1.67 19.75
N LEU A 58 3.84 -1.24 18.54
CA LEU A 58 3.08 -1.32 17.31
C LEU A 58 2.77 -2.76 16.85
N LEU A 59 3.60 -3.76 17.15
CA LEU A 59 3.38 -5.15 16.72
C LEU A 59 2.13 -5.78 17.34
N GLY A 60 1.72 -5.35 18.54
CA GLY A 60 0.48 -5.80 19.18
C GLY A 60 -0.77 -5.31 18.45
N ARG A 61 -0.81 -4.02 18.09
CA ARG A 61 -1.89 -3.44 17.28
C ARG A 61 -1.88 -3.98 15.86
N TYR A 62 -0.69 -4.17 15.27
CA TYR A 62 -0.57 -4.72 13.92
C TYR A 62 -1.02 -6.18 13.84
N ARG A 63 -0.73 -7.02 14.85
CA ARG A 63 -1.25 -8.40 14.89
C ARG A 63 -2.78 -8.43 15.02
N LYS A 64 -3.38 -7.47 15.72
CA LYS A 64 -4.84 -7.34 15.83
C LYS A 64 -5.46 -6.90 14.49
N LEU A 65 -4.84 -5.92 13.82
CA LEU A 65 -5.20 -5.51 12.46
C LEU A 65 -5.04 -6.63 11.43
N VAL A 66 -3.95 -7.39 11.47
CA VAL A 66 -3.70 -8.52 10.55
C VAL A 66 -4.65 -9.68 10.82
N ARG A 67 -5.08 -9.90 12.07
CA ARG A 67 -6.14 -10.87 12.39
C ARG A 67 -7.50 -10.43 11.84
N LEU A 68 -7.88 -9.17 12.06
CA LEU A 68 -9.10 -8.60 11.48
C LEU A 68 -9.10 -8.65 9.95
N LEU A 69 -7.96 -8.33 9.31
CA LEU A 69 -7.80 -8.45 7.86
C LEU A 69 -7.83 -9.91 7.39
N ARG A 70 -7.33 -10.88 8.16
CA ARG A 70 -7.45 -12.32 7.84
C ARG A 70 -8.86 -12.84 8.06
N GLU A 71 -9.59 -12.34 9.05
CA GLU A 71 -11.01 -12.66 9.26
C GLU A 71 -11.87 -12.08 8.14
N GLN A 72 -11.65 -10.81 7.76
CA GLN A 72 -12.27 -10.18 6.60
C GLN A 72 -11.91 -10.88 5.27
N ARG A 73 -10.72 -11.48 5.16
CA ARG A 73 -10.32 -12.27 3.99
C ARG A 73 -10.94 -13.68 3.96
N LYS A 74 -11.26 -14.25 5.12
CA LYS A 74 -12.00 -15.52 5.24
C LYS A 74 -13.50 -15.33 5.00
N GLU A 75 -14.04 -14.15 5.32
CA GLU A 75 -15.34 -13.69 4.86
C GLU A 75 -15.26 -13.18 3.41
N GLY A 76 -14.86 -14.05 2.46
CA GLY A 76 -14.83 -13.77 1.02
C GLY A 76 -16.22 -13.47 0.41
N LYS A 77 -16.92 -12.46 0.94
CA LYS A 77 -18.27 -12.02 0.57
C LYS A 77 -18.36 -10.51 0.33
N PHE A 78 -17.32 -9.70 0.60
CA PHE A 78 -17.40 -8.25 0.34
C PHE A 78 -17.10 -7.84 -1.10
N TYR A 79 -16.44 -8.69 -1.88
CA TYR A 79 -16.28 -8.51 -3.33
C TYR A 79 -16.79 -9.73 -4.08
N THR A 80 -18.04 -10.13 -3.82
CA THR A 80 -18.77 -10.91 -4.83
C THR A 80 -18.82 -10.09 -6.11
N LYS A 81 -18.58 -10.70 -7.27
CA LYS A 81 -18.73 -10.06 -8.59
C LYS A 81 -20.02 -9.23 -8.68
N ARG A 82 -21.08 -9.67 -7.99
CA ARG A 82 -22.34 -8.94 -7.80
C ARG A 82 -22.18 -7.54 -7.21
N SER A 83 -21.53 -7.35 -6.05
CA SER A 83 -21.44 -6.03 -5.40
C SER A 83 -20.68 -5.02 -6.25
N PHE A 84 -19.66 -5.46 -6.98
CA PHE A 84 -18.97 -4.64 -7.97
C PHE A 84 -19.89 -4.23 -9.13
N PHE A 85 -20.68 -5.17 -9.67
CA PHE A 85 -21.65 -4.89 -10.73
C PHE A 85 -22.76 -3.93 -10.27
N VAL A 86 -23.29 -4.07 -9.05
CA VAL A 86 -24.29 -3.15 -8.48
C VAL A 86 -23.74 -1.73 -8.35
N PHE A 87 -22.49 -1.61 -7.89
CA PHE A 87 -21.84 -0.31 -7.74
C PHE A 87 -21.60 0.35 -9.11
N LEU A 88 -21.10 -0.41 -10.07
CA LEU A 88 -20.85 0.07 -11.43
C LEU A 88 -22.14 0.50 -12.14
N SER A 89 -23.23 -0.27 -12.00
CA SER A 89 -24.53 0.07 -12.61
C SER A 89 -25.14 1.33 -12.00
N THR A 90 -25.01 1.52 -10.68
CA THR A 90 -25.48 2.72 -9.98
C THR A 90 -24.74 3.97 -10.47
N LEU A 91 -23.42 3.86 -10.67
CA LEU A 91 -22.59 4.94 -11.19
C LEU A 91 -22.97 5.33 -12.62
N MET A 92 -23.20 4.33 -13.50
CA MET A 92 -23.68 4.56 -14.87
C MET A 92 -25.03 5.26 -14.89
N MET A 93 -25.96 4.87 -14.01
CA MET A 93 -27.28 5.50 -13.92
C MET A 93 -27.19 6.96 -13.46
N GLY A 94 -26.28 7.26 -12.53
CA GLY A 94 -25.99 8.64 -12.12
C GLY A 94 -25.50 9.52 -13.28
N MET A 95 -24.64 8.98 -14.16
CA MET A 95 -24.19 9.69 -15.35
C MET A 95 -25.30 9.93 -16.37
N LEU A 96 -26.24 8.99 -16.52
CA LEU A 96 -27.43 9.19 -17.35
C LEU A 96 -28.32 10.32 -16.84
N VAL A 97 -28.62 10.34 -15.54
CA VAL A 97 -29.44 11.39 -14.92
C VAL A 97 -28.75 12.76 -15.04
N TYR A 98 -27.44 12.80 -14.85
CA TYR A 98 -26.64 14.02 -15.03
C TYR A 98 -26.67 14.51 -16.49
N GLY A 99 -26.52 13.61 -17.45
CA GLY A 99 -26.63 13.91 -18.89
C GLY A 99 -28.01 14.44 -19.28
N PHE A 100 -29.09 13.85 -18.76
CA PHE A 100 -30.44 14.38 -18.95
C PHE A 100 -30.58 15.81 -18.41
N LYS A 101 -30.01 16.09 -17.22
CA LYS A 101 -30.09 17.42 -16.59
C LYS A 101 -29.28 18.49 -17.33
N GLN A 102 -28.23 18.11 -18.04
CA GLN A 102 -27.45 19.00 -18.91
C GLN A 102 -28.08 19.24 -20.30
N GLY A 103 -29.22 18.64 -20.61
CA GLY A 103 -29.95 18.92 -21.85
C GLY A 103 -29.36 18.26 -23.10
N TYR A 104 -28.62 17.14 -22.95
CA TYR A 104 -28.20 16.34 -24.10
C TYR A 104 -29.46 15.88 -24.87
N SER A 105 -29.58 16.28 -26.14
CA SER A 105 -30.73 15.91 -26.96
C SER A 105 -30.65 14.43 -27.37
N PHE A 106 -31.81 13.78 -27.56
CA PHE A 106 -31.93 12.39 -28.01
C PHE A 106 -31.29 12.10 -29.38
N ASN A 107 -30.93 13.13 -30.15
CA ASN A 107 -30.20 12.99 -31.42
C ASN A 107 -28.69 12.77 -31.23
N ASN A 108 -28.19 12.82 -30.00
CA ASN A 108 -26.79 12.61 -29.72
C ASN A 108 -26.49 11.11 -29.54
N ILE A 109 -25.72 10.53 -30.46
CA ILE A 109 -25.31 9.11 -30.45
C ILE A 109 -24.73 8.70 -29.07
N PHE A 110 -24.00 9.60 -28.40
CA PHE A 110 -23.45 9.35 -27.07
C PHE A 110 -24.51 9.13 -25.98
N PHE A 111 -25.65 9.80 -26.11
CA PHE A 111 -26.78 9.66 -25.20
C PHE A 111 -27.49 8.32 -25.43
N PHE A 112 -27.68 7.93 -26.69
CA PHE A 112 -28.27 6.63 -27.05
C PHE A 112 -27.39 5.46 -26.59
N ILE A 113 -26.07 5.55 -26.79
CA ILE A 113 -25.11 4.53 -26.30
C ILE A 113 -25.16 4.44 -24.78
N SER A 114 -25.16 5.57 -24.07
CA SER A 114 -25.25 5.57 -22.61
C SER A 114 -26.57 4.95 -22.12
N LEU A 115 -27.68 5.21 -22.81
CA LEU A 115 -28.99 4.67 -22.46
C LEU A 115 -29.04 3.16 -22.67
N MET A 116 -28.48 2.66 -23.78
CA MET A 116 -28.37 1.22 -24.05
C MET A 116 -27.44 0.51 -23.06
N MET A 117 -26.32 1.12 -22.67
CA MET A 117 -25.46 0.57 -21.63
C MET A 117 -26.13 0.56 -20.25
N GLY A 118 -26.96 1.57 -19.94
CA GLY A 118 -27.79 1.60 -18.73
C GLY A 118 -28.83 0.47 -18.70
N LEU A 119 -29.58 0.29 -19.79
CA LEU A 119 -30.56 -0.80 -19.91
C LEU A 119 -29.91 -2.18 -19.84
N PHE A 120 -28.75 -2.36 -20.48
CA PHE A 120 -28.00 -3.62 -20.39
C PHE A 120 -27.50 -3.90 -18.97
N SER A 121 -27.05 -2.87 -18.25
CA SER A 121 -26.63 -2.99 -16.85
C SER A 121 -27.80 -3.36 -15.93
N ILE A 122 -29.00 -2.83 -16.18
CA ILE A 122 -30.23 -3.18 -15.44
C ILE A 122 -30.63 -4.63 -15.74
N LEU A 123 -30.59 -5.07 -17.01
CA LEU A 123 -30.88 -6.45 -17.40
C LEU A 123 -29.92 -7.45 -16.77
N VAL A 124 -28.61 -7.15 -16.77
CA VAL A 124 -27.60 -7.98 -16.10
C VAL A 124 -27.84 -8.03 -14.58
N PHE A 125 -28.23 -6.91 -13.97
CA PHE A 125 -28.60 -6.88 -12.55
C PHE A 125 -29.82 -7.77 -12.25
N PHE A 126 -30.89 -7.69 -13.04
CA PHE A 126 -32.06 -8.55 -12.86
C PHE A 126 -31.74 -10.03 -13.11
N MET A 127 -31.00 -10.35 -14.17
CA MET A 127 -30.60 -11.72 -14.46
C MET A 127 -29.77 -12.31 -13.33
N THR A 128 -28.80 -11.56 -12.79
CA THR A 128 -27.95 -12.01 -11.67
C THR A 128 -28.67 -12.09 -10.32
N TYR A 129 -29.81 -11.41 -10.17
CA TYR A 129 -30.64 -11.42 -8.96
C TYR A 129 -31.76 -12.49 -9.01
N ILE A 130 -32.29 -12.80 -10.19
CA ILE A 130 -33.37 -13.80 -10.39
C ILE A 130 -32.83 -15.24 -10.49
N THR A 131 -31.57 -15.43 -10.88
CA THR A 131 -30.97 -16.78 -11.01
C THR A 131 -30.38 -17.36 -9.70
N ASP A 132 -30.65 -16.71 -8.57
CA ASP A 132 -30.41 -17.22 -7.21
C ASP A 132 -31.75 -17.49 -6.50
#